data_AF-A0A2N2PT61-F1
#
_entry.id   AF-A0A2N2PT61-F1
#
_cell.length_a   1.000
_cell.length_b   1.000
_cell.length_c   1.000
_cell.angle_alpha   90.00
_cell.angle_beta   90.00
_cell.angle_gamma   90.00
#
_symmetry.space_group_name_H-M   'P 1'
#
loop_
_entity.id
_entity.type
_entity.pdbx_description
1 polymer ?
#
loop_
_entity_poly.entity_id
_entity_poly.type
_entity_poly.pdbx_seq_one_letter_code
_entity_poly.pdbx_strand_id
1 'polypeptide(L)'
;MRILFITGEYPSMQGGVGDYTRQLSRALGALGADVHVLTHADAGGDYLRVPVAAYEPTVYPIMAQTRWQLWGYVMRMIKDLRPHVVHIQYQSAAYGLHPAINYLPRRLRLMRRRPRIVTTFHDLRVPYIFPKAGFLRWQAVLALARGSDASVITNPADWLRLAGANLAPRLLPIPIGSNIWREPPADFDRPRQRARWGAAPDDWLLAYFGFLNPNKGGETLIRALAELVRAGKGAVDRFHLGRGSFGQPAGDRLRGVALSRRRVAAAWELDGGIGARFAHRQHRGVVRGPEGGGAVPVAPRWRERAPGPA
;
A
#
# COMPACT_ATOMS: atom_id res chain seq x y z
N MET A 1 -19.79 -13.86 -12.48
CA MET A 1 -19.77 -12.39 -12.59
C MET A 1 -18.42 -11.95 -13.14
N ARG A 2 -18.34 -10.98 -14.06
CA ARG A 2 -17.06 -10.50 -14.64
C ARG A 2 -16.59 -9.18 -14.04
N ILE A 3 -15.34 -9.12 -13.59
CA ILE A 3 -14.73 -7.97 -12.93
C ILE A 3 -13.47 -7.55 -13.69
N LEU A 4 -13.35 -6.26 -13.99
CA LEU A 4 -12.12 -5.66 -14.50
C LEU A 4 -11.50 -4.78 -13.42
N PHE A 5 -10.39 -5.22 -12.84
CA PHE A 5 -9.55 -4.38 -11.99
C PHE A 5 -8.70 -3.43 -12.83
N ILE A 6 -8.54 -2.20 -12.35
CA ILE A 6 -7.61 -1.21 -12.90
C ILE A 6 -6.62 -0.85 -11.80
N THR A 7 -5.34 -1.07 -12.03
CA THR A 7 -4.28 -0.75 -11.06
C THR A 7 -3.03 -0.20 -11.75
N GLY A 8 -2.47 0.88 -11.21
CA GLY A 8 -1.24 1.49 -11.71
C GLY A 8 0.04 0.70 -11.41
N GLU A 9 -0.04 -0.28 -10.50
CA GLU A 9 1.03 -1.21 -10.16
C GLU A 9 0.48 -2.63 -10.00
N TYR A 10 1.30 -3.64 -10.27
CA TYR A 10 1.00 -5.05 -10.07
C TYR A 10 2.29 -5.77 -9.66
N PRO A 11 2.30 -7.05 -9.22
CA PRO A 11 3.53 -7.74 -8.85
C PRO A 11 4.66 -7.61 -9.89
N SER A 12 5.90 -7.86 -9.48
CA SER A 12 7.14 -7.39 -10.15
C SER A 12 7.38 -5.88 -10.16
N MET A 13 6.37 -5.04 -9.96
CA MET A 13 6.55 -3.63 -9.63
C MET A 13 6.60 -3.44 -8.11
N GLN A 14 7.18 -2.33 -7.70
CA GLN A 14 7.38 -2.02 -6.29
C GLN A 14 6.15 -1.32 -5.71
N GLY A 15 5.47 -1.95 -4.76
CA GLY A 15 4.32 -1.37 -4.05
C GLY A 15 3.43 -2.44 -3.42
N GLY A 16 2.48 -2.02 -2.56
CA GLY A 16 1.58 -2.93 -1.85
C GLY A 16 0.23 -3.15 -2.54
N VAL A 17 -0.14 -2.27 -3.49
CA VAL A 17 -1.44 -2.33 -4.18
C VAL A 17 -1.49 -3.53 -5.12
N GLY A 18 -0.37 -3.83 -5.78
CA GLY A 18 -0.27 -4.96 -6.71
C GLY A 18 -0.57 -6.29 -6.03
N ASP A 19 0.14 -6.58 -4.93
CA ASP A 19 -0.04 -7.80 -4.14
C ASP A 19 -1.46 -7.91 -3.58
N TYR A 20 -1.99 -6.82 -3.02
CA TYR A 20 -3.38 -6.77 -2.56
C TYR A 20 -4.35 -7.13 -3.69
N THR A 21 -4.17 -6.52 -4.86
CA THR A 21 -5.08 -6.70 -6.00
C THR A 21 -5.04 -8.14 -6.50
N ARG A 22 -3.86 -8.76 -6.53
CA ARG A 22 -3.71 -10.18 -6.87
C ARG A 22 -4.42 -11.09 -5.86
N GLN A 23 -4.23 -10.87 -4.57
CA GLN A 23 -4.90 -11.68 -3.53
C GLN A 23 -6.42 -11.52 -3.57
N LEU A 24 -6.92 -10.29 -3.71
CA LEU A 24 -8.35 -10.03 -3.88
C LEU A 24 -8.90 -10.70 -5.14
N SER A 25 -8.16 -10.63 -6.25
CA SER A 25 -8.54 -11.28 -7.51
C SER A 25 -8.70 -12.79 -7.36
N ARG A 26 -7.74 -13.44 -6.68
CA ARG A 26 -7.79 -14.89 -6.41
C ARG A 26 -8.95 -15.26 -5.51
N ALA A 27 -9.18 -14.49 -4.45
CA ALA A 27 -10.31 -14.73 -3.54
C ALA A 27 -11.66 -14.59 -4.28
N LEU A 28 -11.80 -13.60 -5.16
CA LEU A 28 -13.01 -13.44 -5.99
C LEU A 28 -13.14 -14.54 -7.04
N GLY A 29 -12.03 -14.98 -7.64
CA GLY A 29 -12.01 -16.13 -8.55
C GLY A 29 -12.46 -17.42 -7.89
N ALA A 30 -12.02 -17.67 -6.64
CA ALA A 30 -12.47 -18.80 -5.84
C ALA A 30 -13.98 -18.75 -5.51
N LEU A 31 -14.58 -17.56 -5.51
CA LEU A 31 -16.03 -17.36 -5.38
C LEU A 31 -16.77 -17.42 -6.73
N GLY A 32 -16.10 -17.81 -7.83
CA GLY A 32 -16.69 -17.95 -9.16
C GLY A 32 -16.74 -16.66 -10.00
N ALA A 33 -15.97 -15.64 -9.64
CA ALA A 33 -15.82 -14.46 -10.48
C ALA A 33 -14.83 -14.71 -11.63
N ASP A 34 -15.13 -14.15 -12.80
CA ASP A 34 -14.23 -14.05 -13.94
C ASP A 34 -13.44 -12.74 -13.82
N VAL A 35 -12.17 -12.84 -13.41
CA VAL A 35 -11.37 -11.69 -12.97
C VAL A 35 -10.28 -11.34 -13.97
N HIS A 36 -10.29 -10.08 -14.39
CA HIS A 36 -9.33 -9.49 -15.30
C HIS A 36 -8.63 -8.31 -14.62
N VAL A 37 -7.34 -8.11 -14.88
CA VAL A 37 -6.55 -7.00 -14.33
C VAL A 37 -5.90 -6.21 -15.46
N LEU A 38 -6.27 -4.94 -15.62
CA LEU A 38 -5.58 -4.00 -16.49
C LEU A 38 -4.54 -3.23 -15.66
N THR A 39 -3.27 -3.30 -16.07
CA THR A 39 -2.16 -2.69 -15.33
C THR A 39 -1.03 -2.16 -16.21
N HIS A 40 -0.02 -1.57 -15.57
CA HIS A 40 1.16 -0.99 -16.20
C HIS A 40 1.97 -2.05 -16.97
N ALA A 41 2.60 -1.64 -18.08
CA ALA A 41 3.37 -2.55 -18.92
C ALA A 41 4.55 -3.22 -18.17
N ASP A 42 5.13 -2.50 -17.21
CA ASP A 42 6.27 -2.99 -16.40
C ASP A 42 5.91 -4.11 -15.41
N ALA A 43 4.62 -4.41 -15.21
CA ALA A 43 4.20 -5.56 -14.41
C ALA A 43 4.49 -6.91 -15.09
N GLY A 44 4.78 -6.90 -16.41
CA GLY A 44 4.86 -8.01 -17.35
C GLY A 44 5.97 -9.07 -17.15
N GLY A 45 6.33 -9.44 -15.92
CA GLY A 45 7.35 -10.46 -15.65
C GLY A 45 6.91 -11.90 -15.99
N ASP A 46 7.88 -12.83 -16.06
CA ASP A 46 7.67 -14.23 -16.46
C ASP A 46 6.61 -14.98 -15.62
N TYR A 47 6.39 -14.55 -14.38
CA TYR A 47 5.38 -15.11 -13.47
C TYR A 47 3.92 -14.87 -13.92
N LEU A 48 3.68 -13.98 -14.90
CA LEU A 48 2.36 -13.77 -15.54
C LEU A 48 2.13 -14.68 -16.75
N ARG A 49 3.17 -15.37 -17.25
CA ARG A 49 3.10 -16.18 -18.49
C ARG A 49 2.62 -17.61 -18.25
N VAL A 50 2.55 -18.04 -17.00
CA VAL A 50 2.07 -19.38 -16.60
C VAL A 50 1.18 -19.20 -15.37
N PRO A 51 -0.06 -19.73 -15.32
CA PRO A 51 -0.86 -19.71 -14.09
C PRO A 51 -0.15 -20.53 -13.02
N VAL A 52 0.54 -19.85 -12.09
CA VAL A 52 1.34 -20.51 -11.03
C VAL A 52 0.44 -21.02 -9.89
N ALA A 53 -0.83 -20.59 -9.85
CA ALA A 53 -1.76 -20.97 -8.78
C ALA A 53 -3.23 -21.03 -9.26
N ALA A 54 -4.07 -21.72 -8.50
CA ALA A 54 -5.51 -21.72 -8.71
C ALA A 54 -6.09 -20.29 -8.62
N TYR A 55 -7.05 -20.01 -9.51
CA TYR A 55 -7.80 -18.76 -9.59
C TYR A 55 -6.97 -17.49 -9.88
N GLU A 56 -5.82 -17.62 -10.54
CA GLU A 56 -5.08 -16.44 -11.02
C GLU A 56 -5.91 -15.64 -12.04
N PRO A 57 -5.96 -14.30 -11.94
CA PRO A 57 -6.69 -13.48 -12.89
C PRO A 57 -5.99 -13.42 -14.25
N THR A 58 -6.75 -13.10 -15.30
CA THR A 58 -6.15 -12.76 -16.59
C THR A 58 -5.59 -11.34 -16.53
N VAL A 59 -4.28 -11.18 -16.74
CA VAL A 59 -3.58 -9.90 -16.58
C VAL A 59 -3.25 -9.28 -17.95
N TYR A 60 -3.53 -7.99 -18.09
CA TYR A 60 -3.29 -7.17 -19.26
C TYR A 60 -2.29 -6.05 -18.90
N PRO A 61 -0.97 -6.34 -18.93
CA PRO A 61 0.08 -5.36 -18.64
C PRO A 61 0.34 -4.51 -19.90
N ILE A 62 -0.60 -3.65 -20.26
CA ILE A 62 -0.55 -2.87 -21.52
C ILE A 62 -0.60 -1.36 -21.30
N MET A 63 -0.81 -0.89 -20.06
CA MET A 63 -0.84 0.54 -19.78
C MET A 63 0.58 1.10 -19.73
N ALA A 64 1.12 1.52 -20.88
CA ALA A 64 2.41 2.21 -20.93
C ALA A 64 2.36 3.64 -20.35
N GLN A 65 1.16 4.23 -20.26
CA GLN A 65 0.95 5.58 -19.71
C GLN A 65 -0.35 5.62 -18.91
N THR A 66 -0.29 6.17 -17.70
CA THR A 66 -1.43 6.30 -16.77
C THR A 66 -2.13 7.66 -16.85
N ARG A 67 -1.83 8.46 -17.88
CA ARG A 67 -2.44 9.77 -18.13
C ARG A 67 -3.76 9.62 -18.88
N TRP A 68 -4.16 10.57 -19.72
CA TRP A 68 -5.47 10.53 -20.40
C TRP A 68 -5.63 9.33 -21.34
N GLN A 69 -4.52 8.77 -21.84
CA GLN A 69 -4.47 7.54 -22.65
C GLN A 69 -5.04 6.33 -21.91
N LEU A 70 -5.00 6.34 -20.56
CA LEU A 70 -5.68 5.35 -19.69
C LEU A 70 -7.12 5.08 -20.16
N TRP A 71 -7.84 6.12 -20.54
CA TRP A 71 -9.24 5.99 -20.94
C TRP A 71 -9.39 5.13 -22.19
N GLY A 72 -8.47 5.22 -23.16
CA GLY A 72 -8.48 4.37 -24.35
C GLY A 72 -8.34 2.89 -24.00
N TYR A 73 -7.36 2.55 -23.14
CA TYR A 73 -7.17 1.19 -22.65
C TYR A 73 -8.43 0.67 -21.94
N VAL A 74 -8.96 1.44 -20.99
CA VAL A 74 -10.15 1.03 -20.22
C VAL A 74 -11.37 0.85 -21.13
N MET A 75 -11.62 1.78 -22.05
CA MET A 75 -12.75 1.69 -22.97
C MET A 75 -12.65 0.48 -23.90
N ARG A 76 -11.45 0.16 -24.38
CA ARG A 76 -11.19 -1.05 -25.17
C ARG A 76 -11.48 -2.30 -24.35
N MET A 77 -10.94 -2.40 -23.13
CA MET A 77 -11.21 -3.53 -22.24
C MET A 77 -12.71 -3.67 -21.91
N ILE A 78 -13.44 -2.56 -21.69
CA ILE A 78 -14.89 -2.61 -21.46
C ILE A 78 -15.64 -3.10 -22.70
N LYS A 79 -15.23 -2.69 -23.90
CA LYS A 79 -15.83 -3.16 -25.16
C LYS A 79 -15.61 -4.66 -25.35
N ASP A 80 -14.37 -5.11 -25.17
CA ASP A 80 -13.94 -6.47 -25.47
C ASP A 80 -14.45 -7.47 -24.41
N LEU A 81 -14.33 -7.10 -23.13
CA LEU A 81 -14.70 -7.97 -22.01
C LEU A 81 -16.15 -7.80 -21.55
N ARG A 82 -16.80 -6.66 -21.78
CA ARG A 82 -18.13 -6.33 -21.23
C ARG A 82 -18.24 -6.65 -19.73
N PRO A 83 -17.35 -6.11 -18.87
CA PRO A 83 -17.35 -6.44 -17.45
C PRO A 83 -18.64 -5.93 -16.77
N HIS A 84 -19.06 -6.62 -15.72
CA HIS A 84 -20.18 -6.19 -14.88
C HIS A 84 -19.72 -5.10 -13.90
N VAL A 85 -18.47 -5.21 -13.45
CA VAL A 85 -17.83 -4.30 -12.50
C VAL A 85 -16.48 -3.83 -13.06
N VAL A 86 -16.24 -2.53 -13.02
CA VAL A 86 -14.91 -1.93 -13.15
C VAL A 86 -14.47 -1.51 -11.75
N HIS A 87 -13.38 -2.10 -11.27
CA HIS A 87 -12.88 -1.89 -9.94
C HIS A 87 -11.52 -1.18 -9.96
N ILE A 88 -11.50 0.09 -9.56
CA ILE A 88 -10.30 0.91 -9.51
C ILE A 88 -9.57 0.67 -8.19
N GLN A 89 -8.28 0.35 -8.27
CA GLN A 89 -7.38 0.28 -7.12
C GLN A 89 -6.60 1.59 -7.07
N TYR A 90 -6.97 2.46 -6.12
CA TYR A 90 -6.47 3.83 -6.08
C TYR A 90 -5.44 4.03 -4.97
N GLN A 91 -4.23 4.34 -5.42
CA GLN A 91 -3.19 5.00 -4.64
C GLN A 91 -2.58 6.08 -5.54
N SER A 92 -2.57 7.33 -5.08
CA SER A 92 -2.22 8.47 -5.95
C SER A 92 -0.86 8.32 -6.66
N ALA A 93 0.13 7.75 -5.96
CA ALA A 93 1.48 7.52 -6.50
C ALA A 93 1.52 6.47 -7.62
N ALA A 94 0.68 5.43 -7.55
CA ALA A 94 0.62 4.38 -8.57
C ALA A 94 0.17 4.90 -9.94
N TYR A 95 -0.48 6.07 -9.98
CA TYR A 95 -0.90 6.73 -11.23
C TYR A 95 -0.05 7.97 -11.56
N GLY A 96 1.15 8.09 -10.99
CA GLY A 96 2.06 9.20 -11.27
C GLY A 96 1.47 10.57 -10.88
N LEU A 97 0.59 10.60 -9.88
CA LEU A 97 -0.13 11.81 -9.42
C LEU A 97 -0.97 12.51 -10.50
N HIS A 98 -1.31 11.80 -11.59
CA HIS A 98 -2.08 12.35 -12.70
C HIS A 98 -3.59 12.14 -12.50
N PRO A 99 -4.45 13.15 -12.76
CA PRO A 99 -5.88 13.08 -12.45
C PRO A 99 -6.72 12.23 -13.41
N ALA A 100 -6.11 11.59 -14.41
CA ALA A 100 -6.86 10.85 -15.44
C ALA A 100 -7.69 9.71 -14.86
N ILE A 101 -7.13 8.96 -13.90
CA ILE A 101 -7.85 7.92 -13.18
C ILE A 101 -8.99 8.50 -12.35
N ASN A 102 -8.81 9.68 -11.74
CA ASN A 102 -9.79 10.31 -10.88
C ASN A 102 -11.09 10.69 -11.62
N TYR A 103 -10.95 11.11 -12.89
CA TYR A 103 -12.10 11.50 -13.71
C TYR A 103 -12.66 10.35 -14.57
N LEU A 104 -12.01 9.17 -14.57
CA LEU A 104 -12.47 8.01 -15.32
C LEU A 104 -13.92 7.62 -14.98
N PRO A 105 -14.37 7.54 -13.71
CA PRO A 105 -15.75 7.15 -13.43
C PRO A 105 -16.80 8.09 -14.04
N ARG A 106 -16.53 9.41 -14.04
CA ARG A 106 -17.42 10.40 -14.67
C ARG A 106 -17.53 10.15 -16.17
N ARG A 107 -16.42 9.80 -16.83
CA ARG A 107 -16.42 9.45 -18.26
C ARG A 107 -17.23 8.17 -18.53
N LEU A 108 -17.02 7.13 -17.73
CA LEU A 108 -17.73 5.85 -17.87
C LEU A 108 -19.24 5.99 -17.63
N ARG A 109 -19.67 6.94 -16.79
CA ARG A 109 -21.09 7.24 -16.57
C ARG A 109 -21.84 7.76 -17.80
N LEU A 110 -21.11 8.29 -18.79
CA LEU A 110 -21.71 8.75 -20.05
C LEU A 110 -22.04 7.58 -21.01
N MET A 111 -21.64 6.35 -20.67
CA MET A 111 -21.93 5.17 -21.50
C MET A 111 -23.36 4.67 -21.27
N ARG A 112 -24.09 4.35 -22.34
CA ARG A 112 -25.47 3.81 -22.26
C ARG A 112 -25.55 2.49 -21.49
N ARG A 113 -24.57 1.60 -21.68
CA ARG A 113 -24.43 0.32 -20.96
C ARG A 113 -23.16 0.33 -20.13
N ARG A 114 -23.15 1.13 -19.06
CA ARG A 114 -21.98 1.26 -18.19
C ARG A 114 -21.88 0.10 -17.18
N PRO A 115 -20.67 -0.37 -16.85
CA PRO A 115 -20.45 -1.24 -15.70
C PRO A 115 -20.72 -0.51 -14.38
N ARG A 116 -20.88 -1.28 -13.29
CA ARG A 116 -20.79 -0.73 -11.93
C ARG A 116 -19.34 -0.35 -11.65
N ILE A 117 -19.15 0.81 -11.02
CA ILE A 117 -17.82 1.37 -10.77
C ILE A 117 -17.55 1.34 -9.28
N VAL A 118 -16.54 0.57 -8.89
CA VAL A 118 -16.10 0.47 -7.49
C VAL A 118 -14.68 1.02 -7.39
N THR A 119 -14.37 1.74 -6.33
CA THR A 119 -12.99 2.21 -6.08
C THR A 119 -12.54 1.80 -4.69
N THR A 120 -11.40 1.12 -4.57
CA THR A 120 -10.70 0.91 -3.29
C THR A 120 -9.67 1.99 -3.12
N PHE A 121 -9.76 2.74 -2.02
CA PHE A 121 -8.78 3.75 -1.63
C PHE A 121 -7.77 3.14 -0.66
N HIS A 122 -6.53 2.97 -1.13
CA HIS A 122 -5.46 2.34 -0.35
C HIS A 122 -4.80 3.28 0.63
N ASP A 123 -4.53 4.51 0.19
CA ASP A 123 -4.02 5.59 1.02
C ASP A 123 -4.29 6.93 0.31
N LEU A 124 -4.94 7.88 1.00
CA LEU A 124 -5.12 9.26 0.54
C LEU A 124 -4.05 10.21 1.08
N ARG A 125 -3.02 9.70 1.76
CA ARG A 125 -1.88 10.51 2.18
C ARG A 125 -1.20 11.11 0.97
N VAL A 126 -0.86 12.38 1.13
CA VAL A 126 -0.22 13.18 0.11
C VAL A 126 1.28 12.90 0.20
N PRO A 127 1.94 12.36 -0.84
CA PRO A 127 3.39 12.43 -0.88
C PRO A 127 3.76 13.92 -0.90
N TYR A 128 4.58 14.34 0.07
CA TYR A 128 4.91 15.74 0.34
C TYR A 128 5.80 16.31 -0.78
N ILE A 129 5.21 16.63 -1.93
CA ILE A 129 5.95 17.08 -3.11
C ILE A 129 5.47 18.48 -3.56
N PHE A 130 4.24 18.89 -3.21
CA PHE A 130 3.72 20.24 -3.55
C PHE A 130 2.67 20.74 -2.53
N PRO A 131 3.02 21.68 -1.63
CA PRO A 131 2.10 22.19 -0.60
C PRO A 131 0.87 22.94 -1.16
N LYS A 132 0.98 23.57 -2.34
CA LYS A 132 -0.12 24.38 -2.93
C LYS A 132 -1.13 23.58 -3.77
N ALA A 133 -0.81 22.34 -4.15
CA ALA A 133 -1.71 21.49 -4.95
C ALA A 133 -2.67 20.64 -4.10
N GLY A 134 -2.66 20.80 -2.77
CA GLY A 134 -3.48 20.02 -1.85
C GLY A 134 -4.99 20.11 -2.13
N PHE A 135 -5.50 21.31 -2.39
CA PHE A 135 -6.92 21.51 -2.69
C PHE A 135 -7.34 20.83 -4.01
N LEU A 136 -6.61 21.06 -5.10
CA LEU A 136 -6.93 20.46 -6.41
C LEU A 136 -6.85 18.93 -6.37
N ARG A 137 -5.84 18.37 -5.68
CA ARG A 137 -5.75 16.92 -5.49
C ARG A 137 -6.92 16.37 -4.69
N TRP A 138 -7.33 17.08 -3.65
CA TRP A 138 -8.52 16.70 -2.90
C TRP A 138 -9.78 16.72 -3.77
N GLN A 139 -9.96 17.76 -4.61
CA GLN A 139 -11.06 17.79 -5.58
C GLN A 139 -11.01 16.62 -6.56
N ALA A 140 -9.83 16.20 -7.01
CA ALA A 140 -9.68 15.01 -7.84
C ALA A 140 -10.07 13.73 -7.09
N VAL A 141 -9.65 13.55 -5.83
CA VAL A 141 -10.08 12.42 -5.00
C VAL A 141 -11.60 12.41 -4.81
N LEU A 142 -12.21 13.58 -4.55
CA LEU A 142 -13.66 13.71 -4.45
C LEU A 142 -14.37 13.41 -5.76
N ALA A 143 -13.81 13.81 -6.90
CA ALA A 143 -14.36 13.49 -8.22
C ALA A 143 -14.40 11.97 -8.46
N LEU A 144 -13.33 11.27 -8.05
CA LEU A 144 -13.24 9.80 -8.13
C LEU A 144 -14.31 9.13 -7.25
N ALA A 145 -14.41 9.56 -6.00
CA ALA A 145 -15.37 8.99 -5.04
C ALA A 145 -16.82 9.28 -5.45
N ARG A 146 -17.15 10.51 -5.86
CA ARG A 146 -18.49 10.90 -6.35
C ARG A 146 -18.88 10.17 -7.64
N GLY A 147 -17.90 9.95 -8.51
CA GLY A 147 -18.08 9.24 -9.77
C GLY A 147 -18.23 7.72 -9.61
N SER A 148 -17.79 7.15 -8.50
CA SER A 148 -17.93 5.72 -8.20
C SER A 148 -19.35 5.40 -7.70
N ASP A 149 -19.83 4.18 -7.98
CA ASP A 149 -21.08 3.67 -7.42
C ASP A 149 -20.89 3.29 -5.95
N ALA A 150 -19.74 2.70 -5.61
CA ALA A 150 -19.31 2.40 -4.25
C ALA A 150 -17.80 2.67 -4.07
N SER A 151 -17.39 3.00 -2.85
CA SER A 151 -16.00 3.29 -2.47
C SER A 151 -15.60 2.44 -1.27
N VAL A 152 -14.69 1.50 -1.48
CA VAL A 152 -14.08 0.72 -0.41
C VAL A 152 -12.97 1.56 0.24
N ILE A 153 -13.08 1.77 1.54
CA ILE A 153 -12.11 2.50 2.34
C ILE A 153 -11.37 1.50 3.21
N THR A 154 -10.04 1.57 3.24
CA THR A 154 -9.21 0.57 3.92
C THR A 154 -8.71 0.99 5.29
N ASN A 155 -8.77 2.29 5.61
CA ASN A 155 -8.30 2.83 6.87
C ASN A 155 -9.24 3.90 7.46
N PRO A 156 -9.30 4.03 8.81
CA PRO A 156 -10.20 4.99 9.46
C PRO A 156 -9.92 6.46 9.13
N ALA A 157 -8.66 6.84 8.90
CA ALA A 157 -8.31 8.24 8.63
C ALA A 157 -8.92 8.73 7.29
N ASP A 158 -8.84 7.90 6.25
CA ASP A 158 -9.42 8.20 4.96
C ASP A 158 -10.95 8.16 4.99
N TRP A 159 -11.54 7.31 5.85
CA TRP A 159 -12.98 7.30 6.10
C TRP A 159 -13.45 8.64 6.61
N LEU A 160 -12.82 9.17 7.67
CA LEU A 160 -13.21 10.44 8.27
C LEU A 160 -13.15 11.58 7.25
N ARG A 161 -12.10 11.61 6.43
CA ARG A 161 -11.91 12.61 5.37
C ARG A 161 -13.01 12.56 4.30
N LEU A 162 -13.37 11.36 3.83
CA LEU A 162 -14.38 11.19 2.79
C LEU A 162 -15.82 11.32 3.33
N ALA A 163 -16.08 10.84 4.55
CA ALA A 163 -17.38 10.96 5.20
C ALA A 163 -17.76 12.43 5.41
N GLY A 164 -16.80 13.28 5.81
CA GLY A 164 -16.99 14.73 5.93
C GLY A 164 -17.31 15.45 4.61
N ALA A 165 -17.18 14.78 3.46
CA ALA A 165 -17.53 15.32 2.14
C ALA A 165 -18.91 14.87 1.62
N ASN A 166 -19.79 14.42 2.52
CA ASN A 166 -21.14 13.93 2.24
C ASN A 166 -21.17 12.69 1.32
N LEU A 167 -20.17 11.81 1.44
CA LEU A 167 -20.05 10.58 0.66
C LEU A 167 -20.42 9.32 1.44
N ALA A 168 -20.76 9.43 2.72
CA ALA A 168 -21.00 8.32 3.63
C ALA A 168 -21.88 7.18 3.05
N PRO A 169 -22.99 7.43 2.33
CA PRO A 169 -23.83 6.35 1.79
C PRO A 169 -23.14 5.45 0.74
N ARG A 170 -21.99 5.89 0.20
CA ARG A 170 -21.23 5.16 -0.81
C ARG A 170 -19.97 4.52 -0.23
N LEU A 171 -19.64 4.78 1.02
CA LEU A 171 -18.41 4.30 1.65
C LEU A 171 -18.64 2.94 2.28
N LEU A 172 -17.74 2.00 1.98
CA LEU A 172 -17.72 0.65 2.53
C LEU A 172 -16.41 0.47 3.30
N PRO A 173 -16.46 0.34 4.63
CA PRO A 173 -15.26 0.17 5.44
C PRO A 173 -14.81 -1.31 5.35
N ILE A 174 -13.83 -1.60 4.50
CA ILE A 174 -13.25 -2.95 4.36
C ILE A 174 -11.74 -2.84 4.58
N PRO A 175 -11.22 -3.28 5.74
CA PRO A 175 -9.81 -3.18 6.04
C PRO A 175 -8.99 -4.10 5.12
N ILE A 176 -7.72 -3.74 4.91
CA ILE A 176 -6.79 -4.59 4.16
C ILE A 176 -6.45 -5.81 5.03
N GLY A 177 -6.71 -7.01 4.50
CA GLY A 177 -6.21 -8.25 5.09
C GLY A 177 -4.70 -8.43 4.89
N SER A 178 -4.06 -9.21 5.75
CA SER A 178 -2.64 -9.56 5.61
C SER A 178 -2.40 -10.31 4.29
N ASN A 179 -1.44 -9.82 3.50
CA ASN A 179 -0.91 -10.52 2.33
C ASN A 179 0.21 -11.53 2.69
N ILE A 180 0.55 -11.65 3.98
CA ILE A 180 1.57 -12.56 4.50
C ILE A 180 0.89 -13.86 4.93
N TRP A 181 1.33 -14.98 4.34
CA TRP A 181 0.86 -16.30 4.73
C TRP A 181 1.35 -16.65 6.13
N ARG A 182 0.45 -17.23 6.92
CA ARG A 182 0.69 -17.49 8.36
C ARG A 182 1.41 -18.80 8.62
N GLU A 183 1.55 -19.65 7.61
CA GLU A 183 2.17 -20.95 7.73
C GLU A 183 3.63 -20.88 7.26
N PRO A 184 4.59 -21.21 8.16
CA PRO A 184 5.96 -21.38 7.72
C PRO A 184 6.06 -22.60 6.79
N PRO A 185 7.13 -22.69 5.96
CA PRO A 185 7.39 -23.88 5.15
C PRO A 185 7.37 -25.17 5.99
N ALA A 186 6.98 -26.29 5.38
CA ALA A 186 6.86 -27.58 6.08
C ALA A 186 8.17 -28.04 6.75
N ASP A 187 9.31 -27.61 6.21
CA ASP A 187 10.67 -27.89 6.70
C ASP A 187 11.23 -26.77 7.60
N PHE A 188 10.38 -25.84 8.08
CA PHE A 188 10.83 -24.72 8.89
C PHE A 188 11.30 -25.17 10.29
N ASP A 189 12.62 -25.15 10.46
CA ASP A 189 13.30 -25.35 11.73
C ASP A 189 13.69 -24.00 12.34
N ARG A 190 12.98 -23.61 13.41
CA ARG A 190 13.21 -22.34 14.10
C ARG A 190 14.62 -22.22 14.70
N PRO A 191 15.13 -23.17 15.50
CA PRO A 191 16.52 -23.17 15.95
C PRO A 191 17.54 -23.00 14.82
N ARG A 192 17.42 -23.79 13.75
CA ARG A 192 18.33 -23.71 12.60
C ARG A 192 18.24 -22.37 11.91
N GLN A 193 17.05 -21.82 11.72
CA GLN A 193 16.88 -20.51 11.08
C GLN A 193 17.43 -19.37 11.94
N ARG A 194 17.26 -19.42 13.27
CA ARG A 194 17.85 -18.45 14.20
C ARG A 194 19.37 -18.48 14.17
N ALA A 195 19.95 -19.68 14.21
CA ALA A 195 21.39 -19.88 14.10
C ALA A 195 21.93 -19.32 12.76
N ARG A 196 21.23 -19.54 11.65
CA ARG A 196 21.57 -18.93 10.34
C ARG A 196 21.55 -17.41 10.34
N TRP A 197 20.74 -16.79 11.20
CA TRP A 197 20.71 -15.34 11.40
C TRP A 197 21.67 -14.84 12.50
N GLY A 198 22.43 -15.74 13.11
CA GLY A 198 23.40 -15.42 14.17
C GLY A 198 22.78 -15.21 15.54
N ALA A 199 21.51 -15.62 15.74
CA ALA A 199 20.82 -15.53 17.02
C ALA A 199 20.89 -16.86 17.78
N ALA A 200 21.37 -16.83 19.01
CA ALA A 200 21.31 -17.94 19.96
C ALA A 200 19.85 -18.25 20.36
N PRO A 201 19.56 -19.42 20.96
CA PRO A 201 18.21 -19.77 21.41
C PRO A 201 17.56 -18.68 22.28
N ASP A 202 18.32 -18.08 23.20
CA ASP A 202 17.83 -17.11 24.17
C ASP A 202 18.00 -15.64 23.74
N ASP A 203 18.53 -15.38 22.55
CA ASP A 203 18.67 -14.02 22.02
C ASP A 203 17.31 -13.42 21.66
N TRP A 204 17.14 -12.12 21.90
CA TRP A 204 16.09 -11.35 21.26
C TRP A 204 16.40 -11.20 19.78
N LEU A 205 15.51 -11.68 18.91
CA LEU A 205 15.60 -11.47 17.48
C LEU A 205 14.60 -10.40 17.07
N LEU A 206 15.11 -9.23 16.68
CA LEU A 206 14.31 -8.12 16.19
C LEU A 206 14.22 -8.24 14.66
N ALA A 207 13.02 -8.06 14.12
CA ALA A 207 12.77 -8.15 12.70
C ALA A 207 12.00 -6.92 12.21
N TYR A 208 12.52 -6.28 11.17
CA TYR A 208 11.88 -5.16 10.50
C TYR A 208 11.48 -5.55 9.08
N PHE A 209 10.20 -5.37 8.75
CA PHE A 209 9.66 -5.58 7.42
C PHE A 209 8.91 -4.34 6.94
N GLY A 210 9.47 -3.65 5.94
CA GLY A 210 8.85 -2.49 5.32
C GLY A 210 9.84 -1.48 4.77
N PHE A 211 9.34 -0.36 4.27
CA PHE A 211 10.17 0.77 3.84
C PHE A 211 10.80 1.46 5.04
N LEU A 212 12.10 1.78 4.99
CA LEU A 212 12.71 2.67 5.99
C LEU A 212 12.28 4.11 5.70
N ASN A 213 11.44 4.65 6.58
CA ASN A 213 11.14 6.07 6.61
C ASN A 213 10.85 6.50 8.06
N PRO A 214 10.91 7.81 8.38
CA PRO A 214 10.75 8.30 9.75
C PRO A 214 9.45 7.86 10.44
N ASN A 215 8.39 7.63 9.68
CA ASN A 215 7.07 7.26 10.20
C ASN A 215 6.86 5.75 10.35
N LYS A 216 7.85 4.92 9.96
CA LYS A 216 7.74 3.46 10.02
C LYS A 216 8.46 2.85 11.24
N GLY A 217 9.02 3.68 12.12
CA GLY A 217 9.54 3.24 13.42
C GLY A 217 10.87 2.49 13.37
N GLY A 218 11.59 2.52 12.24
CA GLY A 218 12.91 1.90 12.14
C GLY A 218 13.90 2.47 13.16
N GLU A 219 13.84 3.78 13.43
CA GLU A 219 14.66 4.41 14.47
C GLU A 219 14.31 3.89 15.87
N THR A 220 13.01 3.76 16.17
CA THR A 220 12.54 3.18 17.44
C THR A 220 13.07 1.77 17.64
N LEU A 221 13.10 0.96 16.57
CA LEU A 221 13.65 -0.40 16.62
C LEU A 221 15.16 -0.40 16.95
N ILE A 222 15.93 0.48 16.31
CA ILE A 222 17.38 0.61 16.57
C ILE A 222 17.63 1.07 18.01
N ARG A 223 16.83 2.02 18.52
CA ARG A 223 16.92 2.48 19.92
C ARG A 223 16.61 1.34 20.90
N ALA A 224 15.56 0.55 20.64
CA ALA A 224 15.21 -0.61 21.44
C ALA A 224 16.33 -1.68 21.44
N LEU A 225 16.97 -1.91 20.29
CA LEU A 225 18.14 -2.79 20.20
C LEU A 225 19.28 -2.31 21.10
N ALA A 226 19.58 -1.01 21.08
CA ALA A 226 20.62 -0.43 21.92
C ALA A 226 20.32 -0.60 23.42
N GLU A 227 19.06 -0.44 23.82
CA GLU A 227 18.63 -0.67 25.21
C GLU A 227 18.78 -2.13 25.63
N LEU A 228 18.40 -3.08 24.77
CA LEU A 228 18.58 -4.52 25.03
C LEU A 228 20.05 -4.88 25.22
N VAL A 229 20.93 -4.33 24.38
CA VAL A 229 22.38 -4.56 24.49
C VAL A 229 22.93 -3.96 25.79
N ARG A 230 22.52 -2.73 26.16
CA ARG A 230 22.93 -2.10 27.42
C ARG A 230 22.47 -2.88 28.66
N ALA A 231 21.30 -3.51 28.59
CA ALA A 231 20.78 -4.36 29.65
C ALA A 231 21.44 -5.76 29.70
N GLY A 232 22.52 -5.99 28.94
CA GLY A 232 23.24 -7.26 28.89
C GLY A 232 22.48 -8.40 28.20
N LYS A 233 21.35 -8.10 27.53
CA LYS A 233 20.57 -9.12 26.82
C LYS A 233 21.26 -9.50 25.51
N GLY A 234 21.20 -10.78 25.17
CA GLY A 234 21.48 -11.26 23.82
C GLY A 234 20.48 -10.63 22.86
N ALA A 235 20.93 -9.91 21.84
CA ALA A 235 20.06 -9.30 20.86
C ALA A 235 20.71 -9.25 19.49
N VAL A 236 19.95 -9.64 18.47
CA VAL A 236 20.32 -9.64 17.07
C VAL A 236 19.21 -8.99 16.28
N ASP A 237 19.56 -8.11 15.34
CA ASP A 237 18.59 -7.43 14.48
C ASP A 237 18.69 -7.91 13.04
N ARG A 238 17.54 -7.99 12.37
CA ARG A 238 17.42 -8.37 10.97
C ARG A 238 16.47 -7.45 10.23
N PHE A 239 17.04 -6.67 9.32
CA PHE A 239 16.29 -5.84 8.39
C PHE A 239 15.98 -6.60 7.10
N HIS A 240 14.69 -6.73 6.78
CA HIS A 240 14.21 -7.09 5.46
C HIS A 240 13.65 -5.83 4.80
N LEU A 241 14.50 -5.18 4.01
CA LEU A 241 14.16 -3.97 3.26
C LEU A 241 13.42 -4.35 1.99
N GLY A 242 12.15 -3.95 1.90
CA GLY A 242 11.51 -3.82 0.59
C GLY A 242 12.28 -2.73 -0.16
N ARG A 243 12.82 -3.03 -1.35
CA ARG A 243 13.46 -2.00 -2.19
C ARG A 243 12.48 -0.85 -2.35
N GLY A 244 12.92 0.38 -2.12
CA GLY A 244 12.11 1.54 -2.46
C GLY A 244 12.75 2.90 -2.27
N SER A 245 13.05 3.54 -3.40
CA SER A 245 13.32 4.97 -3.51
C SER A 245 12.19 5.59 -4.33
N PHE A 246 11.27 6.32 -3.69
CA PHE A 246 10.54 7.37 -4.41
C PHE A 246 11.32 8.67 -4.21
N GLY A 247 12.11 9.06 -5.21
CA GLY A 247 12.62 10.43 -5.35
C GLY A 247 14.07 10.74 -4.95
N GLN A 248 14.99 9.78 -4.87
CA GLN A 248 16.43 10.07 -4.81
C GLN A 248 17.23 9.16 -5.77
N PRO A 249 18.37 9.64 -6.33
CA PRO A 249 19.09 8.93 -7.38
C PRO A 249 19.57 7.56 -6.91
N ALA A 250 19.53 6.61 -7.83
CA ALA A 250 19.94 5.24 -7.64
C ALA A 250 21.42 5.15 -7.25
N GLY A 251 21.67 4.66 -6.04
CA GLY A 251 23.01 4.38 -5.55
C GLY A 251 22.92 3.96 -4.10
N ASP A 252 22.49 2.73 -3.84
CA ASP A 252 23.11 1.86 -2.82
C ASP A 252 22.39 0.51 -2.74
N ARG A 253 23.10 -0.54 -3.15
CA ARG A 253 22.68 -1.93 -2.99
C ARG A 253 22.94 -2.34 -1.54
N LEU A 254 22.00 -2.09 -0.63
CA LEU A 254 22.12 -2.60 0.74
C LEU A 254 21.58 -4.03 0.83
N ARG A 255 22.50 -5.01 0.91
CA ARG A 255 22.21 -6.38 1.35
C ARG A 255 21.83 -6.34 2.83
N GLY A 256 20.89 -7.21 3.25
CA GLY A 256 20.46 -7.30 4.65
C GLY A 256 21.64 -7.45 5.61
N VAL A 257 21.92 -6.38 6.35
CA VAL A 257 23.04 -6.32 7.29
C VAL A 257 22.61 -7.00 8.57
N ALA A 258 23.29 -8.08 8.95
CA ALA A 258 23.30 -8.54 10.34
C ALA A 258 24.37 -7.74 11.06
N LEU A 259 23.97 -6.86 11.98
CA LEU A 259 24.92 -6.18 12.87
C LEU A 259 25.06 -7.04 14.12
N SER A 260 26.25 -7.65 14.31
CA SER A 260 26.56 -8.36 15.55
C SER A 260 27.06 -7.40 16.64
N ARG A 261 27.03 -7.87 17.89
CA ARG A 261 27.41 -7.14 19.12
C ARG A 261 28.66 -6.25 19.01
N ARG A 262 29.67 -6.61 18.20
CA ARG A 262 30.93 -5.85 18.05
C ARG A 262 30.83 -4.65 17.10
N ARG A 263 29.87 -4.61 16.16
CA ARG A 263 29.76 -3.55 15.16
C ARG A 263 28.91 -2.35 15.60
N VAL A 264 27.95 -2.56 16.49
CA VAL A 264 27.10 -1.46 17.00
C VAL A 264 27.89 -0.55 17.94
N ALA A 265 28.82 -1.10 18.74
CA ALA A 265 29.72 -0.31 19.58
C ALA A 265 30.73 0.52 18.74
N ALA A 266 31.36 -0.10 17.74
CA ALA A 266 32.32 0.58 16.87
C ALA A 266 31.68 1.67 15.97
N ALA A 267 30.44 1.47 15.51
CA ALA A 267 29.70 2.47 14.73
C ALA A 267 29.29 3.69 15.57
N TRP A 268 29.23 3.56 16.90
CA TRP A 268 28.94 4.66 17.82
C TRP A 268 30.20 5.42 18.27
N GLU A 269 31.35 4.77 18.32
CA GLU A 269 32.63 5.43 18.68
C GLU A 269 33.29 6.17 17.51
N LEU A 270 33.05 5.75 16.26
CA LEU A 270 33.61 6.40 15.06
C LEU A 270 32.82 7.61 14.57
N ASP A 271 31.56 7.79 14.99
CA ASP A 271 30.67 8.82 14.45
C ASP A 271 30.03 9.66 15.56
N GLY A 272 30.86 10.44 16.25
CA GLY A 272 30.43 11.55 17.12
C GLY A 272 29.74 12.69 16.36
N GLY A 273 28.79 12.41 15.45
CA GLY A 273 28.37 13.42 14.47
C GLY A 273 27.12 13.21 13.62
N ILE A 274 26.29 12.16 13.79
CA ILE A 274 25.05 12.05 12.98
C ILE A 274 23.85 12.77 13.65
N GLY A 275 23.94 13.08 14.95
CA GLY A 275 22.89 13.77 15.71
C GLY A 275 22.75 15.28 15.49
N ALA A 276 23.65 15.93 14.74
CA ALA A 276 23.77 17.39 14.75
C ALA A 276 23.22 18.14 13.50
N ARG A 277 22.67 17.45 12.48
CA ARG A 277 22.24 18.13 11.22
C ARG A 277 20.74 18.25 10.99
N PHE A 278 19.89 17.91 11.95
CA PHE A 278 18.44 18.15 11.85
C PHE A 278 17.88 18.82 13.11
N ALA A 279 18.45 19.98 13.47
CA ALA A 279 17.87 20.86 14.49
C ALA A 279 17.80 22.29 13.94
N HIS A 280 16.66 22.69 13.36
CA HIS A 280 16.01 23.99 13.59
C HIS A 280 14.78 24.23 12.69
N ARG A 281 13.60 24.28 13.32
CA ARG A 281 12.59 25.37 13.27
C ARG A 281 11.23 24.81 13.69
N GLN A 282 11.01 24.75 15.00
CA GLN A 282 9.66 24.82 15.54
C GLN A 282 9.18 26.28 15.42
N HIS A 283 8.20 26.54 14.57
CA HIS A 283 7.37 27.74 14.72
C HIS A 283 6.06 27.34 15.39
N ARG A 284 5.87 27.89 16.60
CA ARG A 284 4.58 27.97 17.29
C ARG A 284 3.60 28.73 16.40
N GLY A 285 2.49 28.10 16.05
CA GLY A 285 1.35 28.70 15.39
C GLY A 285 0.07 28.09 15.94
N VAL A 286 -0.51 28.74 16.95
CA VAL A 286 -1.83 28.42 17.48
C VAL A 286 -2.85 28.70 16.38
N VAL A 287 -3.50 27.67 15.85
CA VAL A 287 -4.68 27.83 14.98
C VAL A 287 -5.91 27.52 15.83
N ARG A 288 -6.64 28.58 16.20
CA ARG A 288 -8.00 28.47 16.75
C ARG A 288 -8.90 27.89 15.64
N GLY A 289 -9.54 26.76 15.91
CA GLY A 289 -10.58 26.21 15.04
C GLY A 289 -11.89 27.02 15.18
N PRO A 290 -12.71 27.12 14.11
CA PRO A 290 -14.00 27.77 14.21
C PRO A 290 -14.97 26.87 14.98
N GLU A 291 -15.63 27.45 15.97
CA GLU A 291 -16.79 26.89 16.66
C GLU A 291 -17.92 26.72 15.65
N GLY A 292 -18.40 25.49 15.51
CA GLY A 292 -19.51 25.13 14.63
C GLY A 292 -19.92 23.69 14.90
N GLY A 293 -20.95 23.53 15.75
CA GLY A 293 -21.51 22.24 16.15
C GLY A 293 -22.11 21.48 14.97
N GLY A 294 -21.31 20.65 14.32
CA GLY A 294 -21.76 19.58 13.44
C GLY A 294 -21.26 18.25 14.01
N ALA A 295 -22.11 17.23 14.01
CA ALA A 295 -21.72 15.89 14.46
C ALA A 295 -20.51 15.42 13.63
N VAL A 296 -19.36 15.24 14.30
CA VAL A 296 -18.16 14.67 13.66
C VAL A 296 -18.49 13.23 13.28
N PRO A 297 -18.39 12.83 12.00
CA PRO A 297 -18.69 11.47 11.61
C PRO A 297 -17.69 10.53 12.30
N VAL A 298 -18.18 9.63 13.14
CA VAL A 298 -17.34 8.60 13.78
C VAL A 298 -17.15 7.44 12.80
N ALA A 299 -15.94 6.92 12.70
CA ALA A 299 -15.68 5.74 11.87
C ALA A 299 -16.47 4.53 12.42
N PRO A 300 -17.17 3.75 11.57
CA PRO A 300 -17.87 2.56 12.01
C PRO A 300 -16.89 1.57 12.66
N ARG A 301 -17.37 0.67 13.53
CA ARG A 301 -16.51 -0.40 14.08
C ARG A 301 -16.06 -1.33 12.95
N TRP A 302 -14.79 -1.23 12.58
CA TRP A 302 -14.11 -2.10 11.62
C TRP A 302 -13.93 -3.47 12.26
N ARG A 303 -14.87 -4.39 12.05
CA ARG A 303 -14.74 -5.77 12.54
C ARG A 303 -13.99 -6.58 11.48
N GLU A 304 -12.82 -7.10 11.83
CA GLU A 304 -12.29 -8.28 11.15
C GLU A 304 -13.26 -9.43 11.46
N ARG A 305 -14.05 -9.86 10.47
CA ARG A 305 -14.71 -11.16 10.58
C ARG A 305 -13.61 -12.20 10.40
N ALA A 306 -13.31 -12.95 11.45
CA ALA A 306 -12.53 -14.17 11.32
C ALA A 306 -13.17 -15.04 10.22
N PRO A 307 -12.38 -15.69 9.33
CA PRO A 307 -12.94 -16.68 8.43
C PRO A 307 -13.64 -17.74 9.30
N GLY A 308 -14.92 -18.01 9.02
CA GLY A 308 -15.63 -19.11 9.66
C GLY A 308 -14.91 -20.43 9.34
N PRO A 309 -15.05 -21.46 10.20
CA PRO A 309 -14.45 -22.76 9.93
C PRO A 309 -14.95 -23.28 8.58
N ALA A 310 -14.00 -23.80 7.79
CA ALA A 310 -14.26 -24.49 6.52
C ALA A 310 -15.05 -25.78 6.75
#